data_AF-A0A161SXI2-F1
#
_entry.id   AF-A0A161SXI2-F1
#
_cell.length_a   1.000
_cell.length_b   1.000
_cell.length_c   1.000
_cell.angle_alpha   90.00
_cell.angle_beta   90.00
_cell.angle_gamma   90.00
#
_symmetry.space_group_name_H-M   'P 1'
#
loop_
_entity.id
_entity.type
_entity.pdbx_description
1 polymer ?
#
loop_
_entity_poly.entity_id
_entity_poly.type
_entity_poly.pdbx_seq_one_letter_code
_entity_poly.pdbx_strand_id
1 'polypeptide(L)' 'MRELIYRRDHGLCVQCRSKEIIKIGDVVDHIIPIRVDWSKRLEPSNLQTLCHACHNKKTKEDEKKNKK' A
#
# COMPACT_ATOMS: atom_id res chain seq x y z
N MET A 1 -9.59 10.32 1.46
CA MET A 1 -8.30 9.92 0.86
C MET A 1 -8.31 8.48 0.35
N ARG A 2 -8.58 7.47 1.19
CA ARG A 2 -8.58 6.05 0.79
C ARG A 2 -9.43 5.75 -0.46
N GLU A 3 -10.67 6.23 -0.50
CA GLU A 3 -11.57 6.05 -1.66
C GLU A 3 -10.98 6.57 -2.97
N LEU A 4 -10.32 7.73 -2.94
CA LEU A 4 -9.67 8.33 -4.10
C LEU A 4 -8.54 7.44 -4.63
N ILE A 5 -7.73 6.88 -3.72
CA ILE A 5 -6.63 5.99 -4.06
C ILE A 5 -7.14 4.66 -4.60
N TYR A 6 -8.19 4.11 -3.99
CA TYR A 6 -8.83 2.89 -4.46
C TYR A 6 -9.32 3.04 -5.91
N ARG A 7 -10.01 4.16 -6.22
CA ARG A 7 -10.45 4.44 -7.60
C ARG A 7 -9.30 4.68 -8.56
N ARG A 8 -8.26 5.42 -8.15
CA ARG A 8 -7.03 5.63 -8.95
C ARG A 8 -6.39 4.32 -9.36
N ASP A 9 -6.35 3.37 -8.43
CA ASP A 9 -5.75 2.04 -8.66
C ASP A 9 -6.75 1.06 -9.32
N HIS A 10 -7.92 1.54 -9.74
CA HIS A 10 -9.04 0.76 -10.31
C HIS A 10 -9.52 -0.38 -9.41
N GLY A 11 -9.38 -0.22 -8.09
CA GLY A 11 -9.68 -1.24 -7.10
C GLY A 11 -8.74 -2.45 -7.13
N LEU A 12 -7.61 -2.36 -7.86
CA LEU A 12 -6.66 -3.46 -8.03
C LEU A 12 -5.45 -3.30 -7.12
N CYS A 13 -4.88 -4.43 -6.72
CA CYS A 13 -3.60 -4.48 -6.04
C CYS A 13 -2.49 -4.02 -7.00
N VAL A 14 -1.85 -2.88 -6.70
CA VAL A 14 -0.82 -2.30 -7.57
C VAL A 14 0.42 -3.19 -7.71
N GLN A 15 0.77 -3.94 -6.66
CA GLN A 15 1.90 -4.88 -6.68
C GLN A 15 1.63 -6.16 -7.47
N CYS A 16 0.38 -6.63 -7.53
CA CYS A 16 0.01 -7.75 -8.39
C CYS A 16 -0.04 -7.27 -9.84
N ARG A 17 -0.63 -6.10 -10.09
CA ARG A 17 -0.73 -5.51 -11.42
C ARG A 17 0.64 -5.25 -12.04
N SER A 18 1.64 -4.83 -11.26
CA SER A 18 3.02 -4.66 -11.75
C SER A 18 3.69 -5.97 -12.19
N LYS A 19 3.06 -7.12 -11.92
CA LYS A 19 3.49 -8.46 -12.31
C LYS A 19 2.50 -9.11 -13.29
N GLU A 20 1.65 -8.29 -13.91
CA GLU A 20 0.60 -8.74 -14.85
C GLU A 20 -0.45 -9.66 -14.22
N ILE A 21 -0.57 -9.65 -12.89
CA ILE A 21 -1.57 -10.43 -12.15
C ILE A 21 -2.75 -9.52 -11.79
N ILE A 22 -3.94 -9.83 -12.28
CA ILE A 22 -5.17 -9.14 -11.89
C ILE A 22 -5.64 -9.67 -10.53
N LYS A 23 -5.58 -8.82 -9.51
CA LYS A 23 -6.03 -9.13 -8.16
C LYS A 23 -6.71 -7.91 -7.56
N ILE A 24 -7.91 -8.10 -7.00
CA ILE A 24 -8.62 -7.05 -6.26
C ILE A 24 -7.79 -6.64 -5.05
N GLY A 25 -7.73 -5.33 -4.80
CA GLY A 25 -7.16 -4.79 -3.58
C GLY A 25 -8.17 -4.78 -2.45
N ASP A 26 -7.71 -5.13 -1.26
CA ASP A 26 -8.53 -5.21 -0.04
C ASP A 26 -8.31 -3.99 0.86
N VAL A 27 -7.14 -3.35 0.77
CA VAL A 27 -6.71 -2.27 1.67
C VAL A 27 -5.92 -1.19 0.94
N VAL A 28 -6.06 0.06 1.38
CA VAL A 28 -5.16 1.16 0.99
C VAL A 28 -4.12 1.34 2.09
N ASP A 29 -2.86 1.11 1.74
CA ASP A 29 -1.72 1.10 2.64
C ASP A 29 -0.73 2.23 2.33
N HIS A 30 0.04 2.65 3.33
CA HIS A 30 1.07 3.67 3.19
C HIS A 30 2.37 3.07 2.67
N ILE A 31 2.97 3.62 1.60
CA ILE A 31 4.28 3.17 1.08
C ILE A 31 5.36 3.37 2.14
N ILE A 32 5.45 4.59 2.70
CA ILE A 32 6.23 4.92 3.89
C ILE A 32 5.29 4.83 5.09
N PRO A 33 5.53 3.93 6.06
CA PRO A 33 4.63 3.74 7.19
C PRO A 33 4.37 5.03 7.96
N ILE A 34 3.14 5.21 8.41
CA ILE A 34 2.72 6.41 9.16
C ILE A 34 3.54 6.67 10.43
N ARG A 35 4.11 5.62 11.03
CA ARG A 35 4.99 5.69 12.22
C ARG A 35 6.42 6.13 11.90
N VAL A 36 6.82 6.05 10.62
CA VAL A 36 8.15 6.47 10.14
C VAL A 36 8.11 7.93 9.72
N ASP A 37 7.07 8.34 8.99
CA ASP A 37 6.90 9.73 8.57
C ASP A 37 5.42 10.15 8.58
N TRP A 38 5.03 10.88 9.63
CA TRP A 38 3.66 11.36 9.83
C TRP A 38 3.24 12.44 8.83
N SER A 39 4.21 13.18 8.26
CA SER A 39 3.93 14.25 7.31
C SER A 39 3.25 13.73 6.04
N LYS A 40 3.62 12.50 5.64
CA LYS A 40 3.15 11.84 4.41
C LYS A 40 1.84 11.08 4.53
N ARG A 41 1.15 11.14 5.68
CA ARG A 41 -0.03 10.30 5.97
C ARG A 41 -1.20 10.51 4.99
N LEU A 42 -1.28 11.67 4.35
CA LEU A 42 -2.31 12.05 3.37
C LEU A 42 -1.76 12.25 1.95
N GLU A 43 -0.45 12.08 1.73
CA GLU A 43 0.12 12.24 0.39
C GLU A 43 -0.39 11.14 -0.54
N PRO A 44 -1.07 11.47 -1.65
CA PRO A 44 -1.60 10.45 -2.56
C PRO A 44 -0.51 9.56 -3.17
N SER A 45 0.68 10.11 -3.39
CA SER A 45 1.87 9.38 -3.84
C SER A 45 2.41 8.40 -2.81
N ASN A 46 2.10 8.59 -1.52
CA ASN A 46 2.49 7.70 -0.43
C ASN A 46 1.43 6.63 -0.12
N LEU A 47 0.36 6.53 -0.91
CA LEU A 47 -0.73 5.58 -0.70
C LEU A 47 -0.87 4.64 -1.89
N GLN A 48 -1.12 3.36 -1.60
CA GLN A 48 -1.28 2.31 -2.62
C GLN A 48 -2.36 1.29 -2.22
N THR A 49 -3.13 0.83 -3.20
CA THR A 49 -4.11 -0.23 -3.03
C THR A 49 -3.43 -1.60 -3.12
N LEU A 50 -3.60 -2.45 -2.11
CA LEU A 50 -2.97 -3.77 -1.99
C LEU A 50 -4.01 -4.85 -1.65
N CYS A 51 -3.78 -6.07 -2.13
CA CYS A 51 -4.45 -7.25 -1.61
C CYS A 51 -3.83 -7.65 -0.26
N HIS A 52 -4.54 -8.44 0.55
CA HIS A 52 -4.04 -8.90 1.86
C HIS A 52 -2.69 -9.62 1.80
N ALA A 53 -2.44 -10.41 0.76
CA ALA A 53 -1.17 -11.11 0.60
C ALA A 53 0.02 -10.14 0.42
N CYS A 54 -0.13 -9.14 -0.46
CA CYS A 54 0.87 -8.10 -0.68
C CYS A 54 1.03 -7.18 0.54
N HIS A 55 -0.08 -6.80 1.17
CA HIS A 55 -0.07 -6.00 2.40
C HIS A 55 0.71 -6.71 3.52
N ASN A 56 0.39 -7.97 3.82
CA ASN A 56 1.08 -8.73 4.87
C ASN A 56 2.57 -8.94 4.56
N LYS A 57 2.92 -9.12 3.28
CA LYS A 57 4.32 -9.18 2.85
C LYS A 57 5.03 -7.85 3.15
N LYS A 58 4.43 -6.72 2.76
CA LYS A 58 4.97 -5.39 3.01
C LYS A 58 5.11 -5.11 4.51
N THR A 59 4.11 -5.41 5.34
CA THR A 59 4.19 -5.22 6.79
C THR A 59 5.43 -5.91 7.38
N LYS A 60 5.68 -7.16 7.00
CA LYS A 60 6.88 -7.91 7.45
C LYS A 60 8.18 -7.27 6.96
N GLU A 61 8.21 -6.73 5.75
CA GLU A 61 9.38 -6.02 5.21
C GLU A 61 9.63 -4.69 5.93
N ASP A 62 8.58 -3.93 6.22
CA ASP A 62 8.66 -2.67 6.95
C ASP A 62 9.12 -2.88 8.40
N GLU A 63 8.61 -3.92 9.07
CA GLU A 63 9.07 -4.30 10.42
C GLU A 63 10.56 -4.65 10.44
N LYS A 64 11.06 -5.35 9.40
CA LYS A 64 12.49 -5.66 9.28
C LYS A 64 13.33 -4.42 9.03
N LYS A 65 12.86 -3.51 8.17
CA LYS A 65 13.59 -2.27 7.82
C LYS A 65 13.63 -1.26 8.97
N ASN A 66 12.58 -1.21 9.78
CA ASN A 66 12.41 -0.25 10.86
C ASN A 66 12.66 -0.85 12.26
N LYS A 67 13.19 -2.07 12.34
CA LYS A 67 13.72 -2.62 13.59
C LYS A 67 14.94 -1.79 13.99
N LYS A 68 14.80 -1.07 15.11
CA LYS A 68 15.94 -0.52 15.86
C LYS A 68 16.81 -1.65 16.41
#